data_AF-A0A5M3ZGM8-F1
#
_entry.id   AF-A0A5M3ZGM8-F1
#
_cell.length_a   1.000
_cell.length_b   1.000
_cell.length_c   1.000
_cell.angle_alpha   90.00
_cell.angle_beta   90.00
_cell.angle_gamma   90.00
#
_symmetry.space_group_name_H-M   'P 1'
#
loop_
_entity.id
_entity.type
_entity.pdbx_description
1 polymer ?
#
loop_
_entity_poly.entity_id
_entity_poly.type
_entity_poly.pdbx_seq_one_letter_code
_entity_poly.pdbx_strand_id
1 'polypeptide(L)'
;MLVRNWPLLTLMPGLALSASRLTEVDLVFPRANETHAPSSLTPIVFAIQNPSLLSSLRPILSYSIAQPDRFSDRTIVGDSVRLFERNLTHVTDPYMLYWSVDLVIEGTFEFAWQVSLDNCSHNSETDKTDMHLFGGQGTQFYFSTKNDASPPDLIAFAEEETCNQAFALAVHVPSTLQLPPTKTAELGGPSCAVNPDLALTPSPCNVKMDSSAAASISASLTSAACSNVLRTGVSCPTPTPEN
;
A
#
# COMPACT_ATOMS: atom_id res chain seq x y z
N MET A 1 47.21 -22.31 47.46
CA MET A 1 45.83 -21.78 47.49
C MET A 1 45.48 -21.32 46.08
N LEU A 2 44.64 -22.06 45.35
CA LEU A 2 44.16 -21.67 44.01
C LEU A 2 42.95 -20.76 44.15
N VAL A 3 43.01 -19.56 43.58
CA VAL A 3 41.89 -18.63 43.49
C VAL A 3 41.12 -18.95 42.22
N ARG A 4 39.88 -19.41 42.37
CA ARG A 4 39.00 -19.87 41.29
C ARG A 4 38.14 -18.69 40.83
N ASN A 5 38.50 -18.11 39.69
CA ASN A 5 37.69 -17.09 39.00
C ASN A 5 36.42 -17.72 38.43
N TRP A 6 35.27 -17.09 38.69
CA TRP A 6 33.99 -17.39 38.06
C TRP A 6 33.60 -16.18 37.22
N PRO A 7 33.35 -16.31 35.89
CA PRO A 7 32.78 -15.20 35.15
C PRO A 7 31.28 -15.11 35.47
N LEU A 8 30.85 -13.91 35.87
CA LEU A 8 29.44 -13.52 35.92
C LEU A 8 28.93 -13.39 34.48
N LEU A 9 28.02 -14.28 34.09
CA LEU A 9 27.23 -14.10 32.87
C LEU A 9 26.21 -12.98 33.13
N THR A 10 26.47 -11.78 32.61
CA THR A 10 25.47 -10.71 32.59
C THR A 10 24.49 -10.99 31.46
N LEU A 11 23.29 -11.46 31.81
CA LEU A 11 22.16 -11.56 30.90
C LEU A 11 21.66 -10.14 30.61
N MET A 12 22.05 -9.57 29.46
CA MET A 12 21.44 -8.33 28.99
C MET A 12 20.00 -8.63 28.58
N PRO A 13 18.98 -7.99 29.16
CA PRO A 13 17.63 -8.08 28.63
C PRO A 13 17.65 -7.47 27.23
N GLY A 14 17.40 -8.29 26.22
CA GLY A 14 17.17 -7.78 24.87
C GLY A 14 16.01 -6.79 24.93
N LEU A 15 16.22 -5.59 24.39
CA LEU A 15 15.12 -4.69 24.05
C LEU A 15 14.24 -5.45 23.06
N ALA A 16 13.13 -6.02 23.57
CA ALA A 16 12.03 -6.37 22.71
C ALA A 16 11.56 -5.05 22.10
N LEU A 17 11.88 -4.80 20.83
CA LEU A 17 11.19 -3.76 20.08
C LEU A 17 9.71 -4.10 20.21
N SER A 18 8.95 -3.27 20.89
CA SER A 18 7.50 -3.32 20.84
C SER A 18 7.15 -3.24 19.35
N ALA A 19 6.62 -4.33 18.78
CA ALA A 19 6.06 -4.28 17.44
C ALA A 19 5.10 -3.09 17.40
N SER A 20 5.30 -2.18 16.44
CA SER A 20 4.42 -1.04 16.28
C SER A 20 2.98 -1.57 16.19
N ARG A 21 2.09 -0.99 17.00
CA ARG A 21 0.64 -1.27 16.94
C ARG A 21 -0.04 -0.38 15.90
N LEU A 22 0.75 0.23 15.03
CA LEU A 22 0.30 1.07 13.93
C LEU A 22 0.58 0.36 12.61
N THR A 23 -0.38 0.48 11.70
CA THR A 23 -0.21 0.15 10.29
C THR A 23 -0.70 1.34 9.47
N GLU A 24 -0.10 1.53 8.30
CA GLU A 24 -0.34 2.72 7.49
C GLU A 24 -0.39 2.35 6.00
N VAL A 25 -1.25 3.04 5.26
CA VAL A 25 -1.33 2.95 3.80
C VAL A 25 -1.13 4.35 3.24
N ASP A 26 -0.05 4.52 2.49
CA ASP A 26 0.38 5.79 1.92
C ASP A 26 0.18 5.78 0.40
N LEU A 27 -0.44 6.82 -0.14
CA LEU A 27 -0.48 7.04 -1.58
C LEU A 27 0.80 7.75 -2.01
N VAL A 28 1.70 7.00 -2.66
CA VAL A 28 2.96 7.52 -3.20
C VAL A 28 2.73 8.28 -4.50
N PHE A 29 1.87 7.74 -5.37
CA PHE A 29 1.51 8.34 -6.65
C PHE A 29 0.14 7.83 -7.14
N PRO A 30 -0.72 8.66 -7.77
CA PRO A 30 -0.52 10.08 -8.10
C PRO A 30 -0.62 11.01 -6.90
N ARG A 31 -0.18 12.27 -7.06
CA ARG A 31 -0.23 13.30 -6.01
C ARG A 31 -1.18 14.43 -6.39
N ALA A 32 -1.72 15.10 -5.38
CA ALA A 32 -2.61 16.24 -5.60
C ALA A 32 -1.89 17.40 -6.28
N ASN A 33 -2.59 18.03 -7.23
CA ASN A 33 -2.16 19.21 -7.98
C ASN A 33 -0.86 19.01 -8.78
N GLU A 34 -0.41 17.78 -8.98
CA GLU A 34 0.72 17.47 -9.84
C GLU A 34 0.31 17.47 -11.31
N THR A 35 1.26 17.84 -12.19
CA THR A 35 1.12 17.67 -13.64
C THR A 35 2.27 16.83 -14.18
N HIS A 36 1.96 15.77 -14.91
CA HIS A 36 2.96 14.90 -15.55
C HIS A 36 2.63 14.63 -17.03
N ALA A 37 3.57 14.08 -17.78
CA ALA A 37 3.33 13.70 -19.17
C ALA A 37 2.27 12.58 -19.26
N PRO A 38 1.39 12.58 -20.27
CA PRO A 38 0.57 11.42 -20.60
C PRO A 38 1.43 10.17 -20.81
N SER A 39 0.96 9.02 -20.35
CA SER A 39 1.71 7.77 -20.41
C SER A 39 0.80 6.54 -20.42
N SER A 40 1.17 5.56 -21.26
CA SER A 40 0.54 4.22 -21.31
C SER A 40 0.90 3.36 -20.08
N LEU A 41 1.82 3.84 -19.25
CA LEU A 41 2.29 3.23 -18.01
C LEU A 41 2.21 4.21 -16.83
N THR A 42 1.19 5.07 -16.78
CA THR A 42 1.02 5.98 -15.65
C THR A 42 0.89 5.15 -14.37
N PRO A 43 1.81 5.28 -13.40
CA PRO A 43 1.84 4.40 -12.25
C PRO A 43 0.70 4.73 -11.29
N ILE A 44 0.31 3.77 -10.47
CA ILE A 44 -0.44 3.96 -9.24
C ILE A 44 0.33 3.19 -8.18
N VAL A 45 0.78 3.87 -7.13
CA VAL A 45 1.71 3.33 -6.16
C VAL A 45 1.22 3.64 -4.75
N PHE A 46 1.03 2.58 -3.97
CA PHE A 46 0.78 2.64 -2.55
C PHE A 46 1.94 2.00 -1.79
N ALA A 47 2.28 2.55 -0.63
CA ALA A 47 3.18 1.93 0.32
C ALA A 47 2.39 1.50 1.57
N ILE A 48 2.65 0.30 2.06
CA ILE A 48 1.98 -0.26 3.22
C ILE A 48 3.01 -0.49 4.32
N GLN A 49 2.90 0.28 5.40
CA GLN A 49 3.74 0.14 6.59
C GLN A 49 3.10 -0.87 7.56
N ASN A 50 3.92 -1.77 8.12
CA ASN A 50 3.47 -2.89 8.94
C ASN A 50 2.37 -3.75 8.27
N PRO A 51 2.64 -4.32 7.08
CA PRO A 51 1.65 -5.05 6.28
C PRO A 51 1.09 -6.28 7.01
N SER A 52 1.87 -6.90 7.89
CA SER A 52 1.39 -8.01 8.72
C SER A 52 0.27 -7.58 9.66
N LEU A 53 0.34 -6.38 10.24
CA LEU A 53 -0.74 -5.87 11.10
C LEU A 53 -1.95 -5.44 10.26
N LEU A 54 -1.73 -4.83 9.09
CA LEU A 54 -2.82 -4.50 8.16
C LEU A 54 -3.65 -5.73 7.79
N SER A 55 -3.03 -6.89 7.62
CA SER A 55 -3.73 -8.13 7.28
C SER A 55 -4.81 -8.53 8.29
N SER A 56 -4.69 -8.11 9.55
CA SER A 56 -5.68 -8.36 10.60
C SER A 56 -6.96 -7.53 10.46
N LEU A 57 -6.94 -6.50 9.60
CA LEU A 57 -8.07 -5.61 9.33
C LEU A 57 -8.83 -5.97 8.04
N ARG A 58 -8.51 -7.12 7.43
CA ARG A 58 -9.09 -7.60 6.16
C ARG A 58 -9.26 -6.49 5.08
N PRO A 59 -8.17 -5.79 4.71
CA PRO A 59 -8.21 -4.58 3.91
C PRO A 59 -8.71 -4.80 2.48
N ILE A 60 -9.56 -3.87 2.01
CA ILE A 60 -9.92 -3.72 0.59
C ILE A 60 -9.57 -2.30 0.15
N LEU A 61 -8.64 -2.17 -0.80
CA LEU A 61 -8.27 -0.89 -1.39
C LEU A 61 -9.06 -0.68 -2.68
N SER A 62 -9.84 0.39 -2.77
CA SER A 62 -10.57 0.77 -3.98
C SER A 62 -10.07 2.10 -4.50
N TYR A 63 -10.00 2.26 -5.82
CA TYR A 63 -9.66 3.54 -6.45
C TYR A 63 -10.44 3.75 -7.75
N SER A 64 -10.55 5.01 -8.16
CA SER A 64 -11.06 5.41 -9.47
C SER A 64 -10.37 6.66 -9.96
N ILE A 65 -10.20 6.74 -11.29
CA ILE A 65 -9.76 7.92 -12.02
C ILE A 65 -10.89 8.36 -12.92
N ALA A 66 -11.31 9.60 -12.76
CA ALA A 66 -12.40 10.21 -13.50
C ALA A 66 -11.93 11.45 -14.25
N GLN A 67 -12.56 11.76 -15.39
CA GLN A 67 -12.34 13.03 -16.08
C GLN A 67 -13.65 13.83 -16.04
N PRO A 68 -13.77 14.85 -15.16
CA PRO A 68 -15.04 15.53 -14.89
C PRO A 68 -15.72 16.13 -16.13
N ASP A 69 -14.94 16.57 -17.12
CA ASP A 69 -15.43 17.29 -18.30
C ASP A 69 -15.94 16.38 -19.45
N ARG A 70 -15.90 15.05 -19.29
CA ARG A 70 -16.46 14.09 -20.29
C ARG A 70 -17.89 13.69 -19.92
N PHE A 71 -18.86 14.15 -20.71
CA PHE A 71 -20.30 14.05 -20.44
C PHE A 71 -20.95 12.64 -20.50
N SER A 72 -20.24 11.56 -20.83
CA SER A 72 -20.88 10.24 -21.03
C SER A 72 -20.29 9.05 -20.26
N ASP A 73 -19.17 9.21 -19.55
CA ASP A 73 -18.67 8.19 -18.63
C ASP A 73 -17.66 8.86 -17.68
N ARG A 74 -18.05 9.10 -16.43
CA ARG A 74 -17.23 9.91 -15.50
C ARG A 74 -15.92 9.20 -15.18
N THR A 75 -15.94 7.88 -15.06
CA THR A 75 -14.79 7.06 -14.65
C THR A 75 -14.07 6.49 -15.87
N ILE A 76 -12.80 6.82 -16.02
CA ILE A 76 -11.91 6.27 -17.07
C ILE A 76 -11.43 4.88 -16.66
N VAL A 77 -11.04 4.73 -15.39
CA VAL A 77 -10.50 3.48 -14.84
C VAL A 77 -10.77 3.41 -13.35
N GLY A 78 -10.94 2.21 -12.81
CA GLY A 78 -11.03 1.97 -11.38
C GLY A 78 -10.92 0.49 -11.07
N ASP A 79 -10.59 0.16 -9.83
CA ASP A 79 -10.47 -1.23 -9.38
C ASP A 79 -10.72 -1.34 -7.86
N SER A 80 -10.85 -2.57 -7.38
CA SER A 80 -10.90 -2.92 -5.96
C SER A 80 -9.98 -4.10 -5.68
N VAL A 81 -8.86 -3.81 -5.00
CA VAL A 81 -7.84 -4.77 -4.61
C VAL A 81 -8.17 -5.35 -3.23
N ARG A 82 -8.51 -6.63 -3.20
CA ARG A 82 -8.71 -7.41 -1.96
C ARG A 82 -7.35 -7.74 -1.35
N LEU A 83 -6.80 -6.81 -0.57
CA LEU A 83 -5.47 -6.95 0.03
C LEU A 83 -5.41 -8.10 1.05
N PHE A 84 -6.53 -8.46 1.67
CA PHE A 84 -6.64 -9.62 2.54
C PHE A 84 -6.44 -10.97 1.81
N GLU A 85 -6.52 -11.02 0.49
CA GLU A 85 -6.23 -12.25 -0.27
C GLU A 85 -4.73 -12.39 -0.59
N ARG A 86 -3.92 -11.38 -0.25
CA ARG A 86 -2.47 -11.37 -0.43
C ARG A 86 -1.77 -11.82 0.84
N ASN A 87 -0.64 -12.53 0.68
CA ASN A 87 0.20 -12.87 1.82
C ASN A 87 1.00 -11.65 2.28
N LEU A 88 0.47 -10.90 3.26
CA LEU A 88 1.09 -9.70 3.82
C LEU A 88 1.89 -9.98 5.11
N THR A 89 1.92 -11.22 5.60
CA THR A 89 2.57 -11.58 6.87
C THR A 89 4.09 -11.74 6.74
N HIS A 90 4.60 -11.97 5.53
CA HIS A 90 6.02 -12.27 5.27
C HIS A 90 6.61 -11.43 4.14
N VAL A 91 6.10 -10.22 3.95
CA VAL A 91 6.61 -9.27 2.97
C VAL A 91 7.53 -8.24 3.63
N THR A 92 8.36 -7.60 2.81
CA THR A 92 9.18 -6.46 3.24
C THR A 92 8.29 -5.34 3.76
N ASP A 93 8.76 -4.64 4.80
CA ASP A 93 8.13 -3.45 5.38
C ASP A 93 8.99 -2.21 5.06
N PRO A 94 8.46 -1.20 4.34
CA PRO A 94 7.11 -1.12 3.78
C PRO A 94 6.92 -2.04 2.56
N TYR A 95 5.70 -2.53 2.37
CA TYR A 95 5.30 -3.29 1.19
C TYR A 95 4.80 -2.33 0.10
N MET A 96 5.44 -2.36 -1.06
CA MET A 96 5.06 -1.53 -2.21
C MET A 96 4.02 -2.26 -3.05
N LEU A 97 2.84 -1.65 -3.18
CA LEU A 97 1.75 -2.12 -4.03
C LEU A 97 1.63 -1.18 -5.23
N TYR A 98 1.75 -1.72 -6.44
CA TYR A 98 1.72 -0.89 -7.64
C TYR A 98 1.17 -1.61 -8.86
N TRP A 99 0.61 -0.81 -9.76
CA TRP A 99 0.22 -1.19 -11.12
C TRP A 99 0.26 0.05 -12.01
N SER A 100 -0.05 -0.09 -13.29
CA SER A 100 -0.11 1.04 -14.22
C SER A 100 -1.47 1.13 -14.90
N VAL A 101 -1.86 2.35 -15.24
CA VAL A 101 -3.04 2.67 -16.02
C VAL A 101 -2.63 3.38 -17.31
N ASP A 102 -3.43 3.21 -18.35
CA ASP A 102 -3.23 3.88 -19.63
C ASP A 102 -3.90 5.27 -19.60
N LEU A 103 -3.08 6.31 -19.46
CA LEU A 103 -3.51 7.72 -19.45
C LEU A 103 -2.69 8.51 -20.49
N VAL A 104 -2.86 8.14 -21.76
CA VAL A 104 -2.20 8.77 -22.94
C VAL A 104 -2.89 10.04 -23.46
N ILE A 105 -3.81 10.62 -22.69
CA ILE A 105 -4.53 11.85 -23.05
C ILE A 105 -4.14 12.99 -22.13
N GLU A 106 -4.19 14.23 -22.64
CA GLU A 106 -4.12 15.45 -21.81
C GLU A 106 -5.45 15.70 -21.10
N GLY A 107 -5.38 16.23 -19.87
CA GLY A 107 -6.57 16.64 -19.14
C GLY A 107 -6.33 16.83 -17.66
N THR A 108 -7.42 17.14 -16.96
CA THR A 108 -7.49 17.12 -15.50
C THR A 108 -8.33 15.92 -15.08
N PHE A 109 -7.79 15.17 -14.12
CA PHE A 109 -8.37 13.94 -13.63
C PHE A 109 -8.62 14.05 -12.14
N GLU A 110 -9.76 13.54 -11.71
CA GLU A 110 -10.06 13.28 -10.31
C GLU A 110 -9.55 11.88 -9.96
N PHE A 111 -8.70 11.78 -8.96
CA PHE A 111 -8.32 10.52 -8.34
C PHE A 111 -9.07 10.38 -7.03
N ALA A 112 -9.85 9.32 -6.89
CA ALA A 112 -10.50 8.96 -5.63
C ALA A 112 -10.02 7.59 -5.18
N TRP A 113 -9.73 7.44 -3.89
CA TRP A 113 -9.37 6.15 -3.31
C TRP A 113 -9.86 6.02 -1.87
N GLN A 114 -10.00 4.78 -1.42
CA GLN A 114 -10.35 4.44 -0.05
C GLN A 114 -9.80 3.08 0.32
N VAL A 115 -9.57 2.84 1.60
CA VAL A 115 -9.32 1.49 2.14
C VAL A 115 -10.45 1.15 3.09
N SER A 116 -11.24 0.14 2.75
CA SER A 116 -12.22 -0.44 3.65
C SER A 116 -11.55 -1.45 4.57
N LEU A 117 -11.88 -1.38 5.86
CA LEU A 117 -11.28 -2.18 6.91
C LEU A 117 -12.37 -2.83 7.75
N ASP A 118 -12.17 -4.10 8.09
CA ASP A 118 -13.00 -4.85 9.02
C ASP A 118 -12.31 -4.99 10.39
N ASN A 119 -13.09 -5.07 11.46
CA ASN A 119 -12.64 -5.51 12.78
C ASN A 119 -13.49 -6.67 13.29
N CYS A 120 -13.04 -7.36 14.34
CA CYS A 120 -13.82 -8.39 15.01
C CYS A 120 -14.15 -8.06 16.46
N SER A 121 -15.23 -8.69 16.90
CA SER A 121 -15.54 -8.96 18.30
C SER A 121 -15.62 -10.46 18.54
N HIS A 122 -15.12 -10.93 19.68
CA HIS A 122 -15.35 -12.29 20.15
C HIS A 122 -16.49 -12.29 21.17
N ASN A 123 -17.48 -13.15 20.95
CA ASN A 123 -18.56 -13.40 21.89
C ASN A 123 -18.24 -14.65 22.70
N SER A 124 -17.90 -14.47 23.97
CA SER A 124 -17.51 -15.57 24.88
C SER A 124 -18.64 -16.54 25.22
N GLU A 125 -19.90 -16.12 25.10
CA GLU A 125 -21.07 -16.98 25.42
C GLU A 125 -21.37 -17.97 24.29
N THR A 126 -21.16 -17.56 23.04
CA THR A 126 -21.45 -18.37 21.85
C THR A 126 -20.20 -18.92 21.18
N ASP A 127 -19.02 -18.53 21.66
CA ASP A 127 -17.71 -18.79 21.06
C ASP A 127 -17.65 -18.42 19.57
N LYS A 128 -18.29 -17.30 19.22
CA LYS A 128 -18.35 -16.78 17.85
C LYS A 128 -17.47 -15.55 17.69
N THR A 129 -16.84 -15.45 16.52
CA THR A 129 -16.14 -14.24 16.08
C THR A 129 -17.02 -13.57 15.02
N ASP A 130 -17.48 -12.37 15.32
CA ASP A 130 -18.26 -11.54 14.41
C ASP A 130 -17.37 -10.52 13.74
N MET A 131 -17.68 -10.18 12.49
CA MET A 131 -16.93 -9.22 11.68
C MET A 131 -17.77 -7.99 11.41
N HIS A 132 -17.17 -6.81 11.58
CA HIS A 132 -17.84 -5.54 11.40
C HIS A 132 -17.00 -4.62 10.52
N LEU A 133 -17.66 -3.86 9.66
CA LEU A 133 -17.01 -2.76 8.93
C LEU A 133 -16.59 -1.71 9.95
N PHE A 134 -15.28 -1.49 10.07
CA PHE A 134 -14.69 -0.60 11.05
C PHE A 134 -14.43 0.80 10.48
N GLY A 135 -13.94 0.90 9.24
CA GLY A 135 -13.57 2.19 8.70
C GLY A 135 -13.27 2.18 7.22
N GLY A 136 -13.24 3.39 6.67
CA GLY A 136 -12.77 3.69 5.34
C GLY A 136 -12.85 5.19 5.09
N GLN A 137 -11.70 5.85 5.07
CA GLN A 137 -11.65 7.25 4.69
C GLN A 137 -11.46 7.32 3.17
N GLY A 138 -12.48 7.85 2.50
CA GLY A 138 -12.38 8.22 1.10
C GLY A 138 -11.62 9.52 0.94
N THR A 139 -10.62 9.52 0.07
CA THR A 139 -9.88 10.70 -0.33
C THR A 139 -10.12 10.95 -1.81
N GLN A 140 -10.33 12.21 -2.18
CA GLN A 140 -10.42 12.64 -3.57
C GLN A 140 -9.55 13.88 -3.80
N PHE A 141 -8.87 13.93 -4.93
CA PHE A 141 -8.06 15.08 -5.34
C PHE A 141 -7.92 15.11 -6.86
N TYR A 142 -7.35 16.19 -7.38
CA TYR A 142 -7.11 16.36 -8.80
C TYR A 142 -5.62 16.29 -9.14
N PHE A 143 -5.30 15.74 -10.31
CA PHE A 143 -4.00 15.85 -10.97
C PHE A 143 -4.22 16.09 -12.46
N SER A 144 -3.19 16.45 -13.20
CA SER A 144 -3.32 16.72 -14.63
C SER A 144 -2.23 16.05 -15.46
N THR A 145 -2.50 15.89 -16.76
CA THR A 145 -1.50 15.50 -17.75
C THR A 145 -1.35 16.54 -18.84
N LYS A 146 -0.10 16.78 -19.27
CA LYS A 146 0.26 17.68 -20.38
C LYS A 146 1.46 17.14 -21.17
N ASN A 147 1.41 17.22 -22.49
CA ASN A 147 2.42 16.65 -23.39
C ASN A 147 3.83 17.25 -23.19
N ASP A 148 3.92 18.49 -22.71
CA ASP A 148 5.17 19.21 -22.43
C ASP A 148 5.66 19.06 -20.97
N ALA A 149 4.92 18.33 -20.13
CA ALA A 149 5.33 18.06 -18.76
C ALA A 149 6.38 16.94 -18.67
N SER A 150 7.00 16.81 -17.50
CA SER A 150 7.93 15.71 -17.23
C SER A 150 7.17 14.40 -16.98
N PRO A 151 7.77 13.22 -17.23
CA PRO A 151 7.17 11.93 -16.89
C PRO A 151 6.87 11.81 -15.38
N PRO A 152 5.99 10.87 -14.97
CA PRO A 152 5.76 10.57 -13.56
C PRO A 152 7.05 10.34 -12.77
N ASP A 153 7.23 11.07 -11.66
CA ASP A 153 8.41 10.97 -10.80
C ASP A 153 8.07 10.34 -9.44
N LEU A 154 8.48 9.08 -9.24
CA LEU A 154 8.30 8.41 -7.95
C LEU A 154 9.34 8.87 -6.91
N ILE A 155 10.52 9.33 -7.33
CA ILE A 155 11.63 9.69 -6.43
C ILE A 155 11.29 10.95 -5.63
N ALA A 156 10.51 11.86 -6.21
CA ALA A 156 10.01 13.06 -5.50
C ALA A 156 9.34 12.72 -4.15
N PHE A 157 8.79 11.51 -3.98
CA PHE A 157 8.21 11.09 -2.70
C PHE A 157 9.25 10.98 -1.56
N ALA A 158 10.54 10.80 -1.86
CA ALA A 158 11.59 10.80 -0.84
C ALA A 158 11.86 12.19 -0.23
N GLU A 159 11.33 13.26 -0.85
CA GLU A 159 11.45 14.62 -0.33
C GLU A 159 10.48 14.84 0.82
N GLU A 160 10.99 15.41 1.92
CA GLU A 160 10.22 15.58 3.16
C GLU A 160 8.92 16.38 2.94
N GLU A 161 8.95 17.41 2.08
CA GLU A 161 7.77 18.19 1.75
C GLU A 161 6.70 17.35 1.02
N THR A 162 7.12 16.53 0.04
CA THR A 162 6.23 15.72 -0.77
C THR A 162 5.58 14.60 0.03
N CYS A 163 6.35 13.85 0.83
CA CYS A 163 5.76 12.78 1.65
C CYS A 163 4.85 13.35 2.75
N ASN A 164 5.16 14.51 3.35
CA ASN A 164 4.30 15.13 4.35
C ASN A 164 2.94 15.58 3.79
N GLN A 165 2.85 15.81 2.48
CA GLN A 165 1.61 16.13 1.78
C GLN A 165 0.89 14.89 1.21
N ALA A 166 1.49 13.70 1.37
CA ALA A 166 0.89 12.47 0.88
C ALA A 166 -0.41 12.15 1.61
N PHE A 167 -1.38 11.64 0.86
CA PHE A 167 -2.58 11.09 1.47
C PHE A 167 -2.26 9.73 2.09
N ALA A 168 -2.57 9.60 3.37
CA ALA A 168 -2.24 8.41 4.14
C ALA A 168 -3.38 8.03 5.09
N LEU A 169 -3.54 6.72 5.32
CA LEU A 169 -4.46 6.16 6.30
C LEU A 169 -3.66 5.39 7.34
N ALA A 170 -3.59 5.90 8.56
CA ALA A 170 -2.97 5.22 9.69
C ALA A 170 -4.04 4.62 10.62
N VAL A 171 -3.79 3.40 11.09
CA VAL A 171 -4.71 2.65 11.96
C VAL A 171 -3.94 2.12 13.16
N HIS A 172 -4.47 2.40 14.34
CA HIS A 172 -4.01 1.82 15.58
C HIS A 172 -4.80 0.54 15.88
N VAL A 173 -4.07 -0.54 16.11
CA VAL A 173 -4.63 -1.87 16.41
C VAL A 173 -4.15 -2.27 17.81
N PRO A 174 -4.93 -2.00 18.86
CA PRO A 174 -4.49 -2.24 20.24
C PRO A 174 -4.30 -3.73 20.53
N SER A 175 -5.11 -4.59 19.89
CA SER A 175 -5.03 -6.03 20.07
C SER A 175 -5.54 -6.79 18.86
N THR A 176 -5.11 -8.05 18.74
CA THR A 176 -5.59 -8.97 17.71
C THR A 176 -6.05 -10.28 18.35
N LEU A 177 -7.12 -10.85 17.81
CA LEU A 177 -7.61 -12.20 18.11
C LEU A 177 -6.96 -13.18 17.14
N GLN A 178 -6.43 -14.29 17.65
CA GLN A 178 -5.96 -15.39 16.80
C GLN A 178 -7.15 -16.19 16.29
N LEU A 179 -7.17 -16.46 14.98
CA LEU A 179 -8.25 -17.18 14.34
C LEU A 179 -7.90 -18.67 14.21
N PRO A 180 -8.87 -19.58 14.36
CA PRO A 180 -8.64 -20.98 14.03
C PRO A 180 -8.36 -21.13 12.52
N PRO A 181 -7.68 -22.22 12.09
CA PRO A 181 -7.34 -22.43 10.69
C PRO A 181 -8.54 -22.38 9.72
N THR A 182 -9.70 -22.86 10.17
CA THR A 182 -10.95 -22.83 9.39
C THR A 182 -11.41 -21.41 9.06
N LYS A 183 -11.18 -20.45 9.97
CA LYS A 183 -11.51 -19.03 9.78
C LYS A 183 -10.41 -18.25 9.10
N THR A 184 -9.16 -18.70 9.24
CA THR A 184 -8.00 -18.08 8.57
C THR A 184 -8.19 -18.03 7.05
N ALA A 185 -8.66 -19.14 6.45
CA ALA A 185 -8.89 -19.21 5.01
C ALA A 185 -10.08 -18.33 4.53
N GLU A 186 -11.12 -18.19 5.36
CA GLU A 186 -12.30 -17.37 5.04
C GLU A 186 -12.00 -15.85 5.13
N LEU A 187 -11.17 -15.47 6.09
CA LEU A 187 -10.92 -14.07 6.44
C LEU A 187 -9.62 -13.51 5.84
N GLY A 188 -8.78 -14.36 5.22
CA GLY A 188 -7.56 -13.92 4.55
C GLY A 188 -6.38 -13.65 5.47
N GLY A 189 -6.43 -14.12 6.72
CA GLY A 189 -5.35 -13.89 7.68
C GLY A 189 -5.50 -14.71 8.95
N PRO A 190 -4.39 -14.99 9.66
CA PRO A 190 -4.39 -15.82 10.86
C PRO A 190 -4.93 -15.09 12.09
N SER A 191 -5.14 -13.78 11.99
CA SER A 191 -5.58 -12.94 13.10
C SER A 191 -6.56 -11.89 12.64
N CYS A 192 -7.28 -11.33 13.59
CA CYS A 192 -8.22 -10.26 13.35
C CYS A 192 -8.08 -9.14 14.39
N ALA A 193 -8.16 -7.88 13.96
CA ALA A 193 -8.07 -6.71 14.81
C ALA A 193 -9.29 -6.55 15.72
N VAL A 194 -9.05 -6.29 17.01
CA VAL A 194 -10.08 -6.03 18.02
C VAL A 194 -9.98 -4.59 18.48
N ASN A 195 -11.10 -3.88 18.39
CA ASN A 195 -11.25 -2.46 18.73
C ASN A 195 -10.16 -1.55 18.12
N PRO A 196 -9.86 -1.65 16.81
CA PRO A 196 -8.98 -0.67 16.17
C PRO A 196 -9.58 0.73 16.22
N ASP A 197 -8.73 1.73 16.05
CA ASP A 197 -9.09 3.14 15.92
C ASP A 197 -8.24 3.79 14.82
N LEU A 198 -8.79 4.81 14.15
CA LEU A 198 -8.01 5.57 13.17
C LEU A 198 -6.96 6.39 13.91
N ALA A 199 -5.70 6.19 13.57
CA ALA A 199 -4.62 6.93 14.19
C ALA A 199 -4.63 8.38 13.71
N LEU A 200 -4.43 9.31 14.65
CA LEU A 200 -4.59 10.75 14.38
C LEU A 200 -3.48 11.35 13.52
N THR A 201 -2.35 10.68 13.36
CA THR A 201 -1.19 11.23 12.65
C THR A 201 -0.47 10.14 11.88
N PRO A 202 -0.73 10.04 10.57
CA PRO A 202 0.09 9.25 9.66
C PRO A 202 1.54 9.76 9.60
N SER A 203 2.43 8.89 9.16
CA SER A 203 3.87 9.06 9.02
C SER A 203 4.39 8.59 7.65
N PRO A 204 3.86 9.14 6.53
CA PRO A 204 4.17 8.68 5.17
C PRO A 204 5.67 8.79 4.83
N CYS A 205 6.38 9.75 5.42
CA CYS A 205 7.82 9.95 5.22
C CYS A 205 8.72 8.83 5.78
N ASN A 206 8.16 7.87 6.53
CA ASN A 206 8.89 6.65 6.90
C ASN A 206 9.14 5.75 5.69
N VAL A 207 8.34 5.89 4.63
CA VAL A 207 8.51 5.18 3.37
C VAL A 207 9.66 5.80 2.59
N LYS A 208 10.69 5.00 2.34
CA LYS A 208 11.85 5.41 1.53
C LYS A 208 11.62 5.04 0.08
N MET A 209 11.52 6.06 -0.79
CA MET A 209 11.43 5.88 -2.24
C MET A 209 12.71 6.35 -2.93
N ASP A 210 13.77 5.55 -2.83
CA ASP A 210 15.03 5.88 -3.50
C ASP A 210 15.00 5.56 -5.00
N SER A 211 16.04 6.00 -5.71
CA SER A 211 16.18 5.77 -7.15
C SER A 211 16.15 4.30 -7.56
N SER A 212 16.63 3.39 -6.70
CA SER A 212 16.64 1.95 -6.97
C SER A 212 15.23 1.38 -6.85
N ALA A 213 14.47 1.78 -5.82
CA ALA A 213 13.08 1.37 -5.64
C ALA A 213 12.20 1.89 -6.79
N ALA A 214 12.34 3.18 -7.14
CA ALA A 214 11.61 3.79 -8.26
C ALA A 214 11.93 3.11 -9.59
N ALA A 215 13.20 2.81 -9.87
CA ALA A 215 13.62 2.09 -11.07
C ALA A 215 13.08 0.65 -11.09
N SER A 216 13.09 -0.05 -9.95
CA SER A 216 12.54 -1.39 -9.83
C SER A 216 11.03 -1.40 -10.12
N ILE A 217 10.26 -0.47 -9.55
CA ILE A 217 8.82 -0.35 -9.81
C ILE A 217 8.59 -0.09 -11.30
N SER A 218 9.31 0.86 -11.88
CA SER A 218 9.19 1.21 -13.31
C SER A 218 9.47 0.00 -14.21
N ALA A 219 10.56 -0.73 -13.95
CA ALA A 219 10.93 -1.92 -14.69
C ALA A 219 9.87 -3.03 -14.55
N SER A 220 9.33 -3.27 -13.36
CA SER A 220 8.26 -4.24 -13.13
C SER A 220 6.97 -3.87 -13.86
N LEU A 221 6.60 -2.59 -13.89
CA LEU A 221 5.44 -2.10 -14.65
C LEU A 221 5.61 -2.30 -16.15
N THR A 222 6.80 -1.99 -16.69
CA THR A 222 7.12 -2.25 -18.10
C THR A 222 7.08 -3.74 -18.41
N SER A 223 7.71 -4.58 -17.59
CA SER A 223 7.71 -6.04 -17.76
C SER A 223 6.29 -6.63 -17.76
N ALA A 224 5.43 -6.17 -16.84
CA ALA A 224 4.04 -6.60 -16.75
C ALA A 224 3.25 -6.19 -18.01
N ALA A 225 3.44 -4.97 -18.50
CA ALA A 225 2.78 -4.50 -19.72
C ALA A 225 3.28 -5.26 -20.96
N CYS A 226 4.58 -5.52 -21.06
CA CYS A 226 5.17 -6.30 -22.15
C CYS A 226 4.72 -7.76 -22.19
N SER A 227 4.37 -8.32 -21.04
CA SER A 227 3.80 -9.67 -20.96
C SER A 227 2.31 -9.70 -21.31
N ASN A 228 1.66 -8.53 -21.42
CA ASN A 228 0.24 -8.42 -21.71
C ASN A 228 0.00 -8.08 -23.20
N VAL A 229 -0.46 -9.07 -23.96
CA VAL A 229 -0.73 -8.93 -25.41
C VAL A 229 -1.76 -7.86 -25.77
N LEU A 230 -2.59 -7.42 -24.81
CA LEU A 230 -3.59 -6.36 -25.02
C LEU A 230 -3.04 -4.95 -24.81
N ARG A 231 -1.87 -4.80 -24.17
CA ARG A 231 -1.21 -3.50 -23.97
C ARG A 231 -0.38 -3.18 -25.22
N THR A 232 -0.81 -2.17 -25.97
CA THR A 232 -0.06 -1.64 -27.12
C THR A 232 0.64 -0.32 -26.75
N GLY A 233 1.65 0.09 -27.53
CA GLY A 233 2.35 1.36 -27.30
C GLY A 233 3.39 1.35 -26.17
N VAL A 234 3.83 0.18 -25.72
CA VAL A 234 4.95 0.03 -24.77
C VAL A 234 6.17 -0.49 -25.52
N SER A 235 7.32 0.16 -25.34
CA SER A 235 8.59 -0.34 -25.88
C SER A 235 9.13 -1.44 -24.96
N CYS A 236 9.13 -2.66 -25.46
CA CYS A 236 9.58 -3.82 -24.72
C CYS A 236 11.05 -4.15 -25.01
N PRO A 237 11.86 -4.45 -23.98
CA PRO A 237 13.23 -4.87 -24.20
C PRO A 237 13.25 -6.14 -25.06
N THR A 238 14.08 -6.15 -26.09
CA THR A 238 14.29 -7.35 -26.91
C THR A 238 15.04 -8.38 -26.07
N PRO A 239 14.61 -9.65 -26.01
CA PRO A 239 15.38 -10.68 -25.32
C PRO A 239 16.79 -10.73 -25.90
N THR A 240 17.80 -10.65 -25.03
CA THR A 240 19.19 -10.82 -25.45
C THR A 240 19.36 -12.28 -25.88
N PRO A 241 19.94 -12.57 -27.07
CA PRO A 241 20.18 -13.95 -27.45
C PRO A 241 21.10 -14.60 -26.43
N GLU A 242 20.63 -15.69 -25.81
CA GLU A 242 21.45 -16.55 -24.96
C GLU A 242 22.61 -17.09 -25.80
N ASN A 243 23.82 -16.98 -25.26
CA ASN A 243 25.07 -17.40 -25.89
C ASN A 243 25.57 -18.68 -25.22
#